data_AF-A0A432RKI3-F1
#
_entry.id   AF-A0A432RKI3-F1
#
_cell.length_a   1.000
_cell.length_b   1.000
_cell.length_c   1.000
_cell.angle_alpha   90.00
_cell.angle_beta   90.00
_cell.angle_gamma   90.00
#
_symmetry.space_group_name_H-M   'P 1'
#
loop_
_entity.id
_entity.type
_entity.pdbx_description
1 polymer ?
#
loop_
_entity_poly.entity_id
_entity_poly.type
_entity_poly.pdbx_seq_one_letter_code
_entity_poly.pdbx_strand_id
1 'polypeptide(L)'
;MSEELSLDQRIQLLASPDDVRLEYFVKTVKEHKTVWSLSNEEGFVMVETDDGDCVMVWPDADFAAQWAIDEWDDCEPVEVSLETFQSMWLPSLEKDNITLAVFPNIDDEGKLTSAEQLKALLD
;
A
#
# COMPACT_ATOMS: atom_id res chain seq x y z
N MET A 1 13.66 18.05 -1.11
CA MET A 1 13.10 18.21 -2.47
C MET A 1 11.98 17.20 -2.50
N SER A 2 10.73 17.66 -2.53
CA SER A 2 9.60 16.75 -2.68
C SER A 2 9.60 16.31 -4.15
N GLU A 3 10.06 15.09 -4.42
CA GLU A 3 10.04 14.52 -5.77
C GLU A 3 8.59 14.17 -6.12
N GLU A 4 7.84 15.17 -6.56
CA GLU A 4 6.53 14.96 -7.17
C GLU A 4 6.77 14.23 -8.51
N LEU A 5 6.59 12.92 -8.52
CA LEU A 5 6.71 12.10 -9.74
C LEU A 5 5.77 12.65 -10.81
N SER A 6 6.28 12.87 -12.02
CA SER A 6 5.41 13.24 -13.15
C SER A 6 4.45 12.09 -13.49
N LEU A 7 3.34 12.43 -14.16
CA LEU A 7 2.35 11.45 -14.59
C LEU A 7 2.98 10.29 -15.38
N ASP A 8 3.91 10.59 -16.29
CA ASP A 8 4.64 9.59 -17.09
C ASP A 8 5.47 8.64 -16.20
N GLN A 9 6.13 9.16 -15.16
CA GLN A 9 6.90 8.33 -14.24
C GLN A 9 6.00 7.44 -13.39
N ARG A 10 4.85 7.95 -12.93
CA ARG A 10 3.86 7.14 -12.21
C ARG A 10 3.35 5.99 -13.07
N ILE A 11 3.00 6.25 -14.32
CA ILE A 11 2.56 5.22 -15.28
C ILE A 11 3.66 4.17 -15.50
N GLN A 12 4.90 4.62 -15.75
CA GLN A 12 6.03 3.71 -15.96
C GLN A 12 6.33 2.86 -14.72
N LEU A 13 6.15 3.42 -13.53
CA LEU A 13 6.34 2.71 -12.26
C LEU A 13 5.25 1.65 -12.06
N LEU A 14 3.98 1.97 -12.33
CA LEU A 14 2.87 1.00 -12.29
C LEU A 14 3.07 -0.14 -13.31
N ALA A 15 3.67 0.15 -14.46
CA ALA A 15 4.03 -0.83 -15.48
C ALA A 15 5.33 -1.60 -15.19
N SER A 16 6.09 -1.20 -14.16
CA SER A 16 7.31 -1.88 -13.75
C SER A 16 6.98 -3.16 -12.98
N PRO A 17 7.91 -4.14 -12.93
CA PRO A 17 7.72 -5.35 -12.16
C PRO A 17 7.51 -5.04 -10.66
N ASP A 18 6.87 -5.98 -9.98
CA ASP A 18 6.53 -5.93 -8.56
C ASP A 18 7.73 -5.61 -7.64
N ASP A 19 8.92 -6.11 -7.98
CA ASP A 19 10.16 -5.87 -7.24
C ASP A 19 10.56 -4.37 -7.24
N VAL A 20 10.50 -3.72 -8.41
CA VAL A 20 10.81 -2.29 -8.57
C VAL A 20 9.80 -1.42 -7.83
N ARG A 21 8.52 -1.81 -7.90
CA ARG A 21 7.43 -1.14 -7.19
C ARG A 21 7.57 -1.26 -5.67
N LEU A 22 7.93 -2.46 -5.20
CA LEU A 22 8.22 -2.71 -3.78
C LEU A 22 9.41 -1.90 -3.29
N GLU A 23 10.52 -1.87 -4.04
CA GLU A 23 11.69 -1.05 -3.70
C GLU A 23 11.34 0.44 -3.61
N TYR A 24 10.56 0.95 -4.57
CA TYR A 24 10.08 2.32 -4.54
C TYR A 24 9.21 2.58 -3.30
N PHE A 25 8.27 1.69 -3.01
CA PHE A 25 7.42 1.79 -1.82
C PHE A 25 8.26 1.87 -0.54
N VAL A 26 9.17 0.92 -0.34
CA VAL A 26 10.03 0.86 0.85
C VAL A 26 10.87 2.13 0.97
N LYS A 27 11.44 2.62 -0.13
CA LYS A 27 12.23 3.85 -0.14
C LYS A 27 11.40 5.08 0.27
N THR A 28 10.23 5.26 -0.34
CA THR A 28 9.34 6.39 -0.06
C THR A 28 8.81 6.33 1.37
N VAL A 29 8.36 5.17 1.83
CA VAL A 29 7.88 4.97 3.20
C VAL A 29 9.00 5.20 4.21
N LYS A 30 10.25 4.79 3.94
CA LYS A 30 11.39 5.08 4.81
C LYS A 30 11.73 6.57 4.87
N GLU A 31 11.63 7.26 3.74
CA GLU A 31 11.91 8.70 3.64
C GLU A 31 10.83 9.56 4.32
N HIS A 32 9.56 9.29 4.00
CA HIS A 32 8.40 10.03 4.52
C HIS A 32 7.90 9.50 5.87
N LYS A 33 8.35 8.31 6.29
CA LYS A 33 7.89 7.60 7.50
C LYS A 33 6.38 7.49 7.59
N THR A 34 5.73 7.38 6.44
CA THR A 34 4.27 7.39 6.30
C THR A 34 3.89 6.38 5.22
N VAL A 35 2.81 5.66 5.46
CA VAL A 35 2.20 4.68 4.57
C VAL A 35 0.79 5.16 4.27
N TRP A 36 0.32 5.00 3.05
CA TRP A 36 -1.04 5.34 2.66
C TRP A 36 -1.86 4.07 2.49
N SER A 37 -3.12 4.12 2.89
CA SER A 37 -4.10 3.06 2.64
C SER A 37 -5.44 3.71 2.32
N LEU A 38 -6.45 2.91 1.96
CA LEU A 38 -7.81 3.39 1.73
C LEU A 38 -8.67 3.05 2.94
N SER A 39 -9.52 3.98 3.36
CA SER A 39 -10.54 3.72 4.37
C SER A 39 -11.85 4.43 4.05
N ASN A 40 -12.95 3.86 4.48
CA ASN A 40 -14.30 4.43 4.40
C ASN A 40 -14.96 4.49 5.80
N GLU A 41 -16.27 4.74 5.87
CA GLU A 41 -17.03 4.76 7.15
C GLU A 41 -16.98 3.43 7.93
N GLU A 42 -16.73 2.29 7.27
CA GLU A 42 -16.69 0.97 7.90
C GLU A 42 -15.29 0.57 8.40
N GLY A 43 -14.23 1.17 7.86
CA GLY A 43 -12.85 0.92 8.26
C GLY A 43 -11.87 0.98 7.10
N PHE A 44 -10.74 0.28 7.23
CA PHE A 44 -9.76 0.17 6.14
C PHE A 44 -10.25 -0.82 5.08
N VAL A 45 -9.97 -0.52 3.82
CA VAL A 45 -10.33 -1.37 2.69
C VAL A 45 -9.47 -2.63 2.74
N MET A 46 -10.15 -3.78 2.77
CA MET A 46 -9.54 -5.10 2.67
C MET A 46 -10.07 -5.78 1.42
N VAL A 47 -9.18 -6.41 0.68
CA VAL A 47 -9.51 -7.17 -0.53
C VAL A 47 -9.49 -8.64 -0.18
N GLU A 48 -10.65 -9.28 -0.29
CA GLU A 48 -10.80 -10.72 -0.17
C GLU A 48 -10.44 -11.38 -1.51
N THR A 49 -9.36 -12.15 -1.54
CA THR A 49 -8.94 -12.93 -2.71
C THR A 49 -9.12 -14.42 -2.45
N ASP A 50 -9.08 -15.26 -3.50
CA ASP A 50 -9.16 -16.72 -3.37
C ASP A 50 -7.98 -17.30 -2.55
N ASP A 51 -6.86 -16.56 -2.47
CA ASP A 51 -5.66 -16.91 -1.69
C ASP A 51 -5.74 -16.44 -0.22
N GLY A 52 -6.69 -15.53 0.08
CA GLY A 52 -6.90 -14.96 1.42
C GLY A 52 -7.15 -13.46 1.41
N ASP A 53 -7.38 -12.91 2.60
CA ASP A 53 -7.52 -11.48 2.83
C ASP A 53 -6.18 -10.75 2.64
N CYS A 54 -6.22 -9.61 1.94
CA CYS A 54 -5.09 -8.71 1.87
C CYS A 54 -5.47 -7.24 2.02
N VAL A 55 -4.56 -6.45 2.58
CA VAL A 55 -4.70 -5.00 2.73
C VAL A 55 -3.82 -4.28 1.73
N MET A 56 -4.40 -3.35 0.99
CA MET A 56 -3.67 -2.55 0.01
C MET A 56 -2.99 -1.36 0.68
N VAL A 57 -1.70 -1.19 0.37
CA VAL A 57 -0.89 -0.08 0.87
C VAL A 57 -0.12 0.59 -0.26
N TRP A 58 -0.04 1.92 -0.18
CA TRP A 58 0.58 2.78 -1.19
C TRP A 58 1.66 3.67 -0.57
N PRO A 59 2.65 4.07 -1.38
CA PRO A 59 3.69 4.96 -0.91
C PRO A 59 3.22 6.41 -0.77
N ASP A 60 2.12 6.77 -1.45
CA ASP A 60 1.61 8.13 -1.53
C ASP A 60 0.09 8.14 -1.73
N ALA A 61 -0.54 9.24 -1.31
CA ALA A 61 -1.97 9.48 -1.42
C ALA A 61 -2.46 9.47 -2.87
N ASP A 62 -1.68 10.01 -3.81
CA ASP A 62 -2.06 10.08 -5.22
C ASP A 62 -2.32 8.69 -5.81
N PHE A 63 -1.51 7.70 -5.43
CA PHE A 63 -1.68 6.33 -5.92
C PHE A 63 -2.89 5.66 -5.28
N ALA A 64 -3.12 5.88 -3.99
CA ALA A 64 -4.33 5.40 -3.32
C ALA A 64 -5.60 6.06 -3.90
N ALA A 65 -5.55 7.36 -4.21
CA ALA A 65 -6.66 8.09 -4.82
C ALA A 65 -7.03 7.58 -6.23
N GLN A 66 -6.09 6.97 -6.97
CA GLN A 66 -6.41 6.30 -8.24
C GLN A 66 -7.27 5.06 -8.04
N TRP A 67 -7.20 4.45 -6.86
CA TRP A 67 -8.04 3.32 -6.48
C TRP A 67 -9.35 3.76 -5.84
N ALA A 68 -9.41 4.95 -5.23
CA ALA A 68 -10.64 5.57 -4.71
C ALA A 68 -11.60 6.05 -5.82
N ILE A 69 -11.94 5.17 -6.76
CA ILE A 69 -12.85 5.43 -7.88
C ILE A 69 -13.84 4.27 -8.03
N ASP A 70 -14.97 4.53 -8.69
CA ASP A 70 -16.02 3.55 -8.99
C ASP A 70 -16.54 2.83 -7.71
N GLU A 71 -16.22 1.54 -7.53
CA GLU A 71 -16.63 0.75 -6.35
C GLU A 71 -15.99 1.20 -5.03
N TRP A 72 -14.88 1.95 -5.11
CA TRP A 72 -14.20 2.55 -3.96
C TRP A 72 -14.27 4.08 -3.96
N ASP A 73 -15.23 4.68 -4.68
CA ASP A 73 -15.44 6.14 -4.70
C ASP A 73 -15.72 6.75 -3.32
N ASP A 74 -16.30 5.95 -2.40
CA ASP A 74 -16.55 6.33 -1.00
C ASP A 74 -15.33 6.13 -0.09
N CYS A 75 -14.24 5.56 -0.62
CA CYS A 75 -13.01 5.36 0.13
C CYS A 75 -12.09 6.57 -0.02
N GLU A 76 -11.48 7.01 1.07
CA GLU A 76 -10.51 8.11 1.05
C GLU A 76 -9.10 7.60 1.38
N PRO A 77 -8.06 8.15 0.71
CA PRO A 77 -6.68 7.85 1.06
C PRO A 77 -6.36 8.42 2.44
N VAL A 78 -5.93 7.54 3.33
CA VAL A 78 -5.56 7.86 4.71
C VAL A 78 -4.09 7.64 4.96
N GLU A 79 -3.48 8.63 5.59
CA GLU A 79 -2.09 8.54 6.04
C GLU A 79 -2.00 7.74 7.34
N VAL A 80 -1.06 6.82 7.38
CA VAL A 80 -0.73 6.02 8.55
C VAL A 80 0.77 6.16 8.80
N SER A 81 1.13 6.66 9.98
CA SER A 81 2.55 6.79 10.33
C SER A 81 3.22 5.42 10.36
N LEU A 82 4.45 5.33 9.85
CA LEU A 82 5.23 4.08 9.78
C LEU A 82 5.33 3.39 11.14
N GLU A 83 5.47 4.15 12.23
CA GLU A 83 5.51 3.61 13.60
C GLU A 83 4.20 2.92 13.99
N THR A 84 3.05 3.54 13.67
CA THR A 84 1.71 2.98 13.92
C THR A 84 1.47 1.76 13.04
N PHE A 85 1.87 1.85 11.77
CA PHE A 85 1.78 0.74 10.85
C PHE A 85 2.58 -0.47 11.35
N GLN A 86 3.85 -0.28 11.73
CA GLN A 86 4.69 -1.38 12.22
C GLN A 86 4.29 -1.92 13.60
N SER A 87 3.79 -1.06 14.48
CA SER A 87 3.50 -1.44 15.87
C SER A 87 2.06 -1.88 16.10
N MET A 88 1.10 -1.41 15.28
CA MET A 88 -0.32 -1.74 15.40
C MET A 88 -0.80 -2.61 14.25
N TRP A 89 -0.55 -2.21 13.00
CA TRP A 89 -1.08 -2.93 11.84
C TRP A 89 -0.38 -4.25 11.59
N LEU A 90 0.94 -4.23 11.36
CA LEU A 90 1.72 -5.44 11.06
C LEU A 90 1.45 -6.60 12.03
N PRO A 91 1.50 -6.42 13.36
CA PRO A 91 1.21 -7.52 14.30
C PRO A 91 -0.26 -7.95 14.31
N SER A 92 -1.21 -7.06 13.97
CA SER A 92 -2.63 -7.43 13.85
C SER A 92 -2.84 -8.27 12.59
N LEU A 93 -2.35 -7.80 11.45
CA LEU A 93 -2.42 -8.51 10.17
C LEU A 93 -1.76 -9.89 10.24
N GLU A 94 -0.58 -9.98 10.87
CA GLU A 94 0.12 -11.26 11.09
C GLU A 94 -0.73 -12.25 11.91
N LYS A 95 -1.38 -11.77 12.97
CA LYS A 95 -2.23 -12.58 13.86
C LYS A 95 -3.48 -13.09 13.15
N ASP A 96 -4.08 -12.26 12.31
CA ASP A 96 -5.26 -12.58 11.51
C ASP A 96 -4.90 -13.31 10.19
N ASN A 97 -3.61 -13.59 9.95
CA ASN A 97 -3.07 -14.21 8.74
C ASN A 97 -3.36 -13.43 7.44
N ILE A 98 -3.57 -12.12 7.57
CA ILE A 98 -3.87 -11.20 6.48
C ILE A 98 -2.54 -10.74 5.86
N THR A 99 -2.48 -10.77 4.54
CA THR A 99 -1.30 -10.31 3.79
C THR A 99 -1.42 -8.84 3.40
N LEU A 100 -0.34 -8.25 2.91
CA LEU A 100 -0.35 -6.86 2.41
C LEU A 100 -0.05 -6.85 0.92
N ALA A 101 -0.96 -6.29 0.15
CA ALA A 101 -0.73 -5.96 -1.24
C ALA A 101 0.06 -4.64 -1.29
N VAL A 102 1.38 -4.76 -1.43
CA VAL A 102 2.26 -3.60 -1.49
C VAL A 102 2.24 -3.04 -2.91
N PHE A 103 1.74 -1.82 -3.02
CA PHE A 103 1.70 -1.02 -4.23
C PHE A 103 1.14 -1.77 -5.46
N PRO A 104 -0.14 -2.19 -5.38
CA PRO A 104 -0.81 -2.88 -6.49
C PRO A 104 -0.96 -1.96 -7.70
N ASN A 105 -0.84 -2.53 -8.91
CA ASN A 105 -1.07 -1.79 -10.15
C ASN A 105 -2.57 -1.76 -10.49
N ILE A 106 -2.97 -0.93 -11.44
CA ILE A 106 -4.37 -0.81 -11.91
C ILE A 106 -4.96 -2.09 -12.53
N ASP A 107 -4.14 -3.13 -12.73
CA ASP A 107 -4.55 -4.45 -13.24
C ASP A 107 -4.67 -5.48 -12.10
N ASP A 108 -4.73 -5.03 -10.85
CA ASP A 108 -4.78 -5.85 -9.62
C ASP A 108 -3.51 -6.67 -9.34
N GLU A 109 -2.44 -6.49 -10.12
CA GLU A 109 -1.16 -7.15 -9.86
C GLU A 109 -0.36 -6.38 -8.81
N GLY A 110 -0.37 -6.86 -7.57
CA GLY A 110 0.47 -6.36 -6.47
C GLY A 110 1.42 -7.43 -5.93
N LYS A 111 2.51 -7.00 -5.28
CA LYS A 111 3.35 -7.93 -4.51
C LYS A 111 2.65 -8.23 -3.18
N LEU A 112 2.06 -9.42 -3.08
CA LEU A 112 1.60 -9.92 -1.78
C LEU A 112 2.82 -10.15 -0.87
N THR A 113 2.86 -9.41 0.22
CA THR A 113 3.96 -9.42 1.18
C THR A 113 3.39 -9.62 2.58
N SER A 114 3.94 -10.57 3.32
CA SER A 114 3.54 -10.79 4.72
C SER A 114 3.99 -9.62 5.61
N ALA A 115 3.29 -9.43 6.73
CA ALA A 115 3.63 -8.38 7.69
C ALA A 115 5.10 -8.46 8.18
N GLU A 116 5.61 -9.66 8.47
CA GLU A 116 7.02 -9.87 8.86
C GLU A 116 8.02 -9.45 7.77
N GLN A 117 7.75 -9.83 6.51
CA GLN A 117 8.60 -9.49 5.37
C GLN A 117 8.64 -7.98 5.16
N LEU A 118 7.48 -7.33 5.17
CA LEU A 118 7.38 -5.89 4.99
C LEU A 118 8.06 -5.14 6.14
N LYS A 119 7.90 -5.62 7.38
CA LYS A 119 8.61 -5.08 8.55
C LYS A 119 10.12 -5.14 8.36
N ALA A 120 10.66 -6.28 7.93
CA ALA A 120 12.09 -6.46 7.72
C ALA A 120 12.64 -5.57 6.60
N LEU A 121 11.83 -5.25 5.59
CA LEU A 121 12.20 -4.29 4.55
C LEU A 121 12.17 -2.84 5.05
N LEU A 122 11.29 -2.54 6.02
CA LEU A 122 11.07 -1.20 6.58
C LEU A 122 11.97 -0.87 7.79
N ASP A 123 12.57 -1.87 8.43
CA ASP A 123 13.63 -1.73 9.46
C ASP A 123 14.91 -1.09 8.88
#